data_AF-A0A3P5ZD26-F1
#
_entry.id   AF-A0A3P5ZD26-F1
#
_cell.length_a   1.000
_cell.length_b   1.000
_cell.length_c   1.000
_cell.angle_alpha   90.00
_cell.angle_beta   90.00
_cell.angle_gamma   90.00
#
_symmetry.space_group_name_H-M   'P 1'
#
loop_
_entity.id
_entity.type
_entity.pdbx_description
1 polymer ?
#
loop_
_entity_poly.entity_id
_entity_poly.type
_entity_poly.pdbx_seq_one_letter_code
_entity_poly.pdbx_strand_id
1 'polypeptide(L)'
;MAFYARSEEARQSHSIHKLALGALALEDTLSKGLPIQNEIDMLQTYLEGIHQDSMLDLVLSSLPEEALSTGTDTVQQLNQKFNTLRGALRHFSLIPPGVKGSKAEEIVNAWVRRARNRAITEQAVTLLQSYATCASLT
;
A
#
# COMPACT_ATOMS: atom_id res chain seq x y z
N MET A 1 39.95 2.25 13.33
CA MET A 1 38.52 2.22 13.69
C MET A 1 37.70 3.33 13.02
N ALA A 2 38.19 4.57 12.86
CA ALA A 2 37.41 5.67 12.27
C ALA A 2 36.97 5.46 10.79
N PHE A 3 37.79 4.83 9.95
CA PHE A 3 37.43 4.54 8.56
C PHE A 3 36.34 3.48 8.41
N TYR A 4 36.27 2.52 9.35
CA TYR A 4 35.25 1.48 9.33
C TYR A 4 33.88 2.05 9.73
N ALA A 5 33.84 2.88 10.79
CA ALA A 5 32.62 3.58 11.22
C ALA A 5 32.06 4.47 10.10
N ARG A 6 32.91 5.29 9.47
CA ARG A 6 32.51 6.18 8.37
C ARG A 6 32.07 5.43 7.10
N SER A 7 32.58 4.22 6.88
CA SER A 7 32.15 3.34 5.78
C SER A 7 30.78 2.72 6.05
N GLU A 8 30.50 2.31 7.28
CA GLU A 8 29.19 1.78 7.67
C GLU A 8 28.11 2.87 7.66
N GLU A 9 28.41 4.07 8.16
CA GLU A 9 27.52 5.24 8.07
C GLU A 9 27.16 5.58 6.62
N ALA A 10 28.15 5.55 5.71
CA ALA A 10 27.90 5.78 4.29
C ALA A 10 27.03 4.68 3.66
N ARG A 11 27.21 3.42 4.07
CA ARG A 11 26.41 2.29 3.60
C ARG A 11 24.96 2.39 4.08
N GLN A 12 24.75 2.74 5.35
CA GLN A 12 23.43 2.96 5.95
C GLN A 12 22.72 4.16 5.33
N SER A 13 23.40 5.30 5.17
CA SER A 13 22.82 6.50 4.54
C SER A 13 22.36 6.22 3.10
N HIS A 14 23.18 5.48 2.34
CA HIS A 14 22.83 5.09 0.97
C HIS A 14 21.61 4.17 0.90
N SER A 15 21.47 3.27 1.87
CA SER A 15 20.38 2.30 1.91
C SER A 15 19.07 2.94 2.36
N ILE A 16 19.11 3.88 3.31
CA ILE A 16 17.99 4.74 3.71
C ILE A 16 17.49 5.56 2.53
N HIS A 17 18.40 6.18 1.76
CA HIS A 17 18.03 6.96 0.59
C HIS A 17 17.33 6.11 -0.48
N LYS A 18 17.81 4.87 -0.71
CA LYS A 18 17.16 3.92 -1.62
C LYS A 18 15.78 3.51 -1.15
N LEU A 19 15.60 3.27 0.15
CA LEU A 19 14.28 2.98 0.71
C LEU A 19 13.32 4.18 0.53
N ALA A 20 13.80 5.41 0.76
CA ALA A 20 13.00 6.62 0.52
C ALA A 20 12.58 6.75 -0.95
N LEU A 21 13.50 6.51 -1.90
CA LEU A 21 13.19 6.54 -3.33
C LEU A 21 12.18 5.45 -3.73
N GLY A 22 12.33 4.23 -3.21
CA GLY A 22 11.38 3.16 -3.49
C GLY A 22 10.00 3.42 -2.87
N ALA A 23 9.93 4.03 -1.68
CA ALA A 23 8.67 4.44 -1.08
C ALA A 23 7.95 5.54 -1.89
N LEU A 24 8.70 6.48 -2.49
CA LEU A 24 8.14 7.48 -3.40
C LEU A 24 7.67 6.86 -4.73
N ALA A 25 8.42 5.89 -5.28
CA ALA A 25 7.99 5.16 -6.47
C ALA A 25 6.69 4.39 -6.21
N LEU A 26 6.58 3.74 -5.04
CA LEU A 26 5.33 3.10 -4.61
C LEU A 26 4.18 4.10 -4.50
N GLU A 27 4.41 5.28 -3.94
CA GLU A 27 3.39 6.33 -3.83
C GLU A 27 2.89 6.77 -5.21
N ASP A 28 3.79 7.00 -6.17
CA ASP A 28 3.43 7.39 -7.53
C ASP A 28 2.63 6.29 -8.25
N THR A 29 3.10 5.03 -8.21
CA THR A 29 2.42 3.88 -8.79
C THR A 29 1.04 3.66 -8.15
N LEU A 30 0.97 3.79 -6.82
CA LEU A 30 -0.28 3.73 -6.07
C LEU A 30 -1.23 4.87 -6.47
N SER A 31 -0.75 6.11 -6.64
CA SER A 31 -1.58 7.25 -7.06
C SER A 31 -2.28 7.01 -8.40
N LYS A 32 -1.62 6.25 -9.29
CA LYS A 32 -2.14 5.84 -10.61
C LYS A 32 -3.00 4.58 -10.58
N GLY A 33 -3.04 3.88 -9.44
CA GLY A 33 -3.78 2.63 -9.28
C GLY A 33 -3.15 1.44 -9.99
N LEU A 34 -1.84 1.51 -10.27
CA LEU A 34 -1.11 0.47 -10.97
C LEU A 34 -0.65 -0.65 -10.01
N PRO A 35 -0.31 -1.85 -10.53
CA PRO A 35 0.29 -2.91 -9.73
C PRO A 35 1.63 -2.45 -9.14
N ILE A 36 1.85 -2.78 -7.87
CA ILE A 36 3.04 -2.33 -7.11
C ILE A 36 4.14 -3.41 -6.98
N GLN A 37 3.99 -4.60 -7.59
CA GLN A 37 4.94 -5.70 -7.43
C GLN A 37 6.37 -5.31 -7.81
N ASN A 38 6.54 -4.59 -8.93
CA ASN A 38 7.86 -4.23 -9.43
C ASN A 38 8.62 -3.34 -8.44
N GLU A 39 7.94 -2.37 -7.85
CA GLU A 39 8.49 -1.46 -6.86
C GLU A 39 8.82 -2.19 -5.56
N ILE A 40 8.01 -3.19 -5.17
CA ILE A 40 8.29 -4.06 -4.01
C ILE A 40 9.51 -4.93 -4.27
N ASP A 41 9.64 -5.53 -5.46
CA ASP A 41 10.81 -6.35 -5.83
C ASP A 41 12.10 -5.52 -5.83
N MET A 42 12.03 -4.28 -6.35
CA MET A 42 13.14 -3.33 -6.29
C MET A 42 13.51 -3.01 -4.83
N LEU A 43 12.51 -2.73 -3.98
CA LEU A 43 12.73 -2.46 -2.56
C LEU A 43 13.36 -3.67 -1.85
N GLN A 44 12.85 -4.89 -2.06
CA GLN A 44 13.40 -6.10 -1.46
C GLN A 44 14.87 -6.34 -1.87
N THR A 45 15.19 -6.13 -3.15
CA THR A 45 16.57 -6.22 -3.65
C THR A 45 17.50 -5.19 -2.97
N TYR A 46 17.00 -4.00 -2.66
CA TYR A 46 17.78 -2.97 -1.94
C TYR A 46 17.91 -3.25 -0.45
N LEU A 47 16.97 -4.00 0.14
CA LEU A 47 16.91 -4.32 1.56
C LEU A 47 17.67 -5.60 1.93
N GLU A 48 17.94 -6.52 0.99
CA GLU A 48 18.74 -7.75 1.21
C GLU A 48 20.12 -7.52 1.85
N GLY A 49 20.67 -6.30 1.76
CA GLY A 49 21.98 -5.94 2.36
C GLY A 49 21.91 -5.15 3.68
N ILE A 50 20.71 -4.79 4.14
CA ILE A 50 20.47 -4.10 5.42
C ILE A 50 20.00 -5.14 6.43
N HIS A 51 20.19 -4.90 7.73
CA HIS A 51 19.46 -5.66 8.74
C HIS A 51 17.96 -5.60 8.40
N GLN A 52 17.42 -6.74 7.97
CA GLN A 52 16.03 -6.89 7.59
C GLN A 52 15.20 -6.68 8.86
N ASP A 53 14.73 -5.45 9.03
CA ASP A 53 13.96 -5.07 10.20
C ASP A 53 12.64 -5.84 10.18
N SER A 54 12.34 -6.53 11.28
CA SER A 54 11.07 -7.28 11.46
C SER A 54 9.83 -6.43 11.17
N MET A 55 9.94 -5.09 11.27
CA MET A 55 8.88 -4.15 10.91
C MET A 55 8.69 -4.02 9.39
N LEU A 56 9.78 -3.98 8.60
CA LEU A 56 9.70 -3.89 7.14
C LEU A 56 9.10 -5.18 6.57
N ASP A 57 9.52 -6.34 7.07
CA ASP A 57 8.92 -7.62 6.68
C ASP A 57 7.43 -7.70 7.02
N LEU A 58 7.04 -7.21 8.19
CA LEU A 58 5.64 -7.15 8.58
C LEU A 58 4.83 -6.25 7.63
N VAL A 59 5.35 -5.06 7.29
CA VAL A 59 4.69 -4.14 6.37
C VAL A 59 4.54 -4.78 4.99
N LEU A 60 5.60 -5.38 4.45
CA LEU A 60 5.58 -6.04 3.14
C LEU A 60 4.61 -7.24 3.12
N SER A 61 4.58 -8.05 4.18
CA SER A 61 3.65 -9.18 4.29
C SER A 61 2.18 -8.77 4.48
N SER A 62 1.93 -7.55 4.96
CA SER A 62 0.58 -7.02 5.15
C SER A 62 -0.08 -6.50 3.87
N LEU A 63 0.70 -6.33 2.80
CA LEU A 63 0.21 -5.84 1.52
C LEU A 63 -0.78 -6.84 0.89
N PRO A 64 -1.92 -6.37 0.38
CA PRO A 64 -2.90 -7.24 -0.24
C PRO A 64 -2.39 -7.76 -1.60
N GLU A 65 -2.60 -9.06 -1.88
CA GLU A 65 -2.20 -9.70 -3.13
C GLU A 65 -2.78 -9.00 -4.38
N GLU A 66 -3.98 -8.44 -4.26
CA GLU A 66 -4.60 -7.70 -5.37
C GLU A 66 -3.84 -6.42 -5.70
N ALA A 67 -3.25 -5.74 -4.71
CA ALA A 67 -2.44 -4.54 -4.96
C ALA A 67 -1.13 -4.89 -5.67
N LEU A 68 -0.52 -6.01 -5.30
CA LEU A 68 0.71 -6.51 -5.92
C LEU A 68 0.48 -6.86 -7.40
N SER A 69 -0.55 -7.65 -7.69
CA SER A 69 -0.77 -8.24 -9.02
C SER A 69 -1.58 -7.35 -9.97
N THR A 70 -2.70 -6.82 -9.50
CA THR A 70 -3.68 -6.10 -10.35
C THR A 70 -3.72 -4.60 -10.11
N GLY A 71 -3.09 -4.12 -9.03
CA GLY A 71 -3.19 -2.74 -8.58
C GLY A 71 -4.40 -2.51 -7.68
N THR A 72 -4.56 -1.25 -7.23
CA THR A 72 -5.69 -0.83 -6.40
C THR A 72 -6.49 0.25 -7.10
N ASP A 73 -7.79 0.31 -6.81
CA ASP A 73 -8.59 1.45 -7.23
C ASP A 73 -8.00 2.73 -6.62
N THR A 74 -7.91 3.79 -7.42
CA THR A 74 -7.60 5.12 -6.89
C THR A 74 -8.74 5.61 -5.99
N VAL A 75 -8.46 6.56 -5.10
CA VAL A 75 -9.49 7.19 -4.25
C VAL A 75 -10.63 7.77 -5.11
N GLN A 76 -10.31 8.34 -6.26
CA GLN A 76 -11.32 8.83 -7.21
C GLN A 76 -12.19 7.69 -7.76
N GLN A 77 -11.58 6.59 -8.20
CA GLN A 77 -12.32 5.42 -8.70
C GLN A 77 -13.19 4.78 -7.62
N LEU A 78 -12.69 4.66 -6.38
CA LEU A 78 -13.47 4.19 -5.24
C LEU A 78 -14.69 5.09 -4.98
N ASN A 79 -14.50 6.40 -5.01
CA ASN A 79 -15.59 7.37 -4.84
C ASN A 79 -16.63 7.29 -5.97
N GLN A 80 -16.19 7.13 -7.23
CA GLN A 80 -17.10 6.92 -8.36
C GLN A 80 -17.90 5.62 -8.18
N LYS A 81 -17.23 4.51 -7.88
CA LYS A 81 -17.87 3.21 -7.63
C LYS A 81 -18.85 3.27 -6.45
N PHE A 82 -18.50 3.99 -5.38
CA PHE A 82 -19.39 4.23 -4.23
C PHE A 82 -20.65 5.00 -4.65
N ASN A 83 -20.50 6.05 -5.46
CA ASN A 83 -21.64 6.84 -5.93
C ASN A 83 -22.57 6.02 -6.83
N THR A 84 -22.01 5.20 -7.72
CA THR A 84 -22.79 4.24 -8.53
C THR A 84 -23.52 3.23 -7.65
N LEU A 85 -22.83 2.67 -6.65
CA LEU A 85 -23.39 1.73 -5.69
C LEU A 85 -24.53 2.36 -4.89
N ARG A 86 -24.35 3.60 -4.41
CA ARG A 86 -25.39 4.36 -3.71
C ARG A 86 -26.61 4.60 -4.59
N GLY A 87 -26.41 4.87 -5.89
CA GLY A 87 -27.48 4.94 -6.88
C GLY A 87 -28.23 3.62 -7.00
N ALA A 88 -27.51 2.51 -7.20
CA ALA A 88 -28.08 1.17 -7.32
C ALA A 88 -28.85 0.75 -6.06
N LEU A 89 -28.29 0.96 -4.87
CA LEU A 89 -28.93 0.63 -3.59
C LEU A 89 -30.23 1.39 -3.37
N ARG A 90 -30.39 2.63 -3.86
CA ARG A 90 -31.67 3.34 -3.79
C ARG A 90 -32.78 2.64 -4.57
N HIS A 91 -32.44 1.99 -5.69
CA HIS A 91 -33.40 1.18 -6.44
C HIS A 91 -33.78 -0.11 -5.69
N PHE A 92 -32.83 -0.72 -4.97
CA PHE A 92 -33.09 -1.92 -4.16
C PHE A 92 -33.74 -1.63 -2.80
N SER A 93 -33.59 -0.40 -2.27
CA SER A 93 -34.21 0.05 -1.02
C SER A 93 -35.74 0.12 -1.07
N LEU A 94 -36.35 -0.02 -2.25
CA LEU A 94 -37.79 -0.17 -2.42
C LEU A 94 -38.28 -1.60 -2.10
N ILE A 95 -37.38 -2.53 -1.74
CA ILE A 95 -37.69 -3.94 -1.41
C ILE A 95 -37.48 -4.17 0.11
N PRO A 96 -38.46 -4.69 0.87
CA PRO A 96 -38.36 -4.94 2.33
C PRO A 96 -37.29 -5.98 2.72
N PRO A 97 -36.97 -6.13 4.03
CA PRO A 97 -35.60 -6.09 4.53
C PRO A 97 -34.81 -7.38 4.34
N GLY A 98 -33.58 -7.22 3.87
CA GLY A 98 -32.57 -8.27 3.87
C GLY A 98 -31.48 -7.98 2.85
N VAL A 99 -30.60 -7.02 3.12
CA VAL A 99 -29.38 -6.87 2.29
C VAL A 99 -28.53 -8.15 2.40
N LYS A 100 -28.60 -8.84 3.54
CA LYS A 100 -27.94 -10.12 3.80
C LYS A 100 -28.44 -11.23 2.87
N GLY A 101 -27.54 -11.84 2.10
CA GLY A 101 -27.80 -12.84 1.06
C GLY A 101 -28.22 -12.26 -0.28
N SER A 102 -28.30 -10.93 -0.42
CA SER A 102 -28.75 -10.28 -1.64
C SER A 102 -27.58 -9.87 -2.55
N LYS A 103 -27.87 -9.62 -3.82
CA LYS A 103 -26.90 -9.07 -4.77
C LYS A 103 -26.31 -7.73 -4.31
N ALA A 104 -27.07 -6.97 -3.50
CA ALA A 104 -26.62 -5.72 -2.92
C ALA A 104 -25.50 -5.92 -1.87
N GLU A 105 -25.56 -6.98 -1.05
CA GLU A 105 -24.47 -7.30 -0.11
C GLU A 105 -23.19 -7.68 -0.85
N GLU A 106 -23.27 -8.51 -1.91
CA GLU A 106 -22.09 -8.86 -2.70
C GLU A 106 -21.40 -7.61 -3.29
N ILE A 107 -22.19 -6.67 -3.82
CA ILE A 107 -21.67 -5.44 -4.42
C ILE A 107 -21.05 -4.52 -3.35
N VAL A 108 -21.67 -4.42 -2.17
CA VAL A 108 -21.11 -3.67 -1.02
C VAL A 108 -19.83 -4.30 -0.52
N ASN A 109 -19.82 -5.62 -0.28
CA ASN A 109 -18.64 -6.35 0.19
C ASN A 109 -17.47 -6.23 -0.80
N ALA A 110 -17.75 -6.29 -2.10
CA ALA A 110 -16.72 -6.08 -3.13
C ALA A 110 -16.13 -4.66 -3.07
N TRP A 111 -16.96 -3.63 -2.87
CA TRP A 111 -16.48 -2.26 -2.72
C TRP A 111 -15.65 -2.09 -1.43
N VAL A 112 -16.14 -2.61 -0.30
CA VAL A 112 -15.44 -2.57 1.00
C VAL A 112 -14.08 -3.24 0.90
N ARG A 113 -13.99 -4.41 0.25
CA ARG A 113 -12.70 -5.09 0.03
C ARG A 113 -11.73 -4.21 -0.74
N ARG A 114 -12.16 -3.58 -1.84
CA ARG A 114 -11.29 -2.69 -2.63
C ARG A 114 -10.84 -1.46 -1.83
N ALA A 115 -11.75 -0.84 -1.08
CA ALA A 115 -11.43 0.29 -0.21
C ALA A 115 -10.43 -0.09 0.90
N ARG A 116 -10.60 -1.27 1.50
CA ARG A 116 -9.67 -1.81 2.51
C ARG A 116 -8.30 -2.07 1.92
N ASN A 117 -8.22 -2.72 0.76
CA ASN A 117 -6.94 -3.00 0.10
C ASN A 117 -6.19 -1.71 -0.22
N ARG A 118 -6.91 -0.68 -0.70
CA ARG A 118 -6.37 0.65 -0.91
C ARG A 118 -5.80 1.25 0.37
N ALA A 119 -6.59 1.27 1.45
CA ALA A 119 -6.18 1.84 2.72
C ALA A 119 -4.96 1.14 3.34
N ILE A 120 -4.90 -0.20 3.28
CA ILE A 120 -3.73 -0.97 3.75
C ILE A 120 -2.48 -0.59 2.95
N THR A 121 -2.61 -0.48 1.63
CA THR A 121 -1.46 -0.13 0.77
C THR A 121 -0.97 1.29 1.03
N GLU A 122 -1.87 2.27 1.22
CA GLU A 122 -1.50 3.65 1.59
C GLU A 122 -0.82 3.72 2.97
N GLN A 123 -1.32 2.96 3.95
CA GLN A 123 -0.69 2.87 5.27
C GLN A 123 0.70 2.25 5.19
N ALA A 124 0.90 1.20 4.39
CA ALA A 124 2.20 0.59 4.18
C ALA A 124 3.21 1.59 3.59
N VAL A 125 2.82 2.35 2.55
CA VAL A 125 3.68 3.40 1.96
C VAL A 125 4.02 4.47 2.99
N THR A 126 3.05 4.92 3.78
CA THR A 126 3.25 5.94 4.83
C THR A 126 4.26 5.44 5.89
N LEU A 127 4.13 4.18 6.31
CA LEU A 127 5.06 3.57 7.27
C LEU A 127 6.47 3.49 6.70
N LEU A 128 6.64 3.06 5.44
CA LEU A 128 7.94 3.03 4.77
C LEU A 128 8.58 4.42 4.71
N GLN A 129 7.81 5.45 4.34
CA GLN A 129 8.31 6.84 4.30
C GLN A 129 8.69 7.36 5.68
N SER A 130 7.86 7.09 6.70
CA SER A 130 8.14 7.49 8.08
C SER A 130 9.41 6.84 8.61
N TYR A 131 9.60 5.55 8.31
CA TYR A 131 10.81 4.80 8.67
C TYR A 131 12.04 5.37 7.98
N ALA A 132 11.97 5.65 6.67
CA ALA A 132 13.06 6.29 5.92
C ALA A 132 13.46 7.62 6.56
N THR A 133 12.47 8.42 6.94
CA THR A 133 12.66 9.75 7.53
C THR A 133 13.30 9.63 8.91
N CYS A 134 12.78 8.76 9.78
CA CYS A 134 13.36 8.52 11.11
C CYS A 134 14.80 7.99 11.03
N ALA A 135 15.06 7.03 10.14
CA ALA A 135 16.37 6.46 9.95
C ALA A 135 17.36 7.50 9.38
N SER A 136 16.90 8.44 8.55
CA SER A 136 17.76 9.51 8.02
C SER A 136 18.15 10.58 9.05
N LEU A 137 17.42 10.67 10.16
CA LEU A 137 17.64 11.63 11.24
C LEU A 137 18.52 11.08 12.37
N THR A 138 18.82 9.78 12.35
CA THR A 138 19.62 9.07 13.36
C THR A 138 21.07 8.93 12.88
#